data_AF-A0A212AN18-F1
#
_entry.id   AF-A0A212AN18-F1
#
_cell.length_a   1.000
_cell.length_b   1.000
_cell.length_c   1.000
_cell.angle_alpha   90.00
_cell.angle_beta   90.00
_cell.angle_gamma   90.00
#
_symmetry.space_group_name_H-M   'P 1'
#
loop_
_entity.id
_entity.type
_entity.pdbx_description
1 polymer ?
#
loop_
_entity_poly.entity_id
_entity_poly.type
_entity_poly.pdbx_seq_one_letter_code
_entity_poly.pdbx_strand_id
1 'polypeptide(L)'
;MKTILTAATFAVIAAGAANAYDGTNCRAPGNCWEPKPGYPERIEGTEFDPLHDPKEVSKQGESLQAMDERNAKRVAHFKKTGEFIYDVTKIPAE
;
A
#
# COMPACT_ATOMS: atom_id res chain seq x y z
N MET A 1 24.22 47.61 -11.52
CA MET A 1 22.81 47.22 -11.32
C MET A 1 22.33 46.14 -12.28
N LYS A 2 22.63 46.19 -13.59
CA LYS A 2 22.28 45.12 -14.55
C LYS A 2 22.76 43.71 -14.16
N THR A 3 23.98 43.60 -13.63
CA THR A 3 24.60 42.31 -13.23
C THR A 3 23.97 41.68 -11.97
N ILE A 4 23.35 42.48 -11.10
CA ILE A 4 22.70 41.98 -9.87
C ILE A 4 21.29 41.46 -10.19
N LEU A 5 20.59 42.10 -11.14
CA LEU A 5 19.30 41.60 -11.62
C LEU A 5 19.42 40.22 -12.27
N THR A 6 20.47 39.97 -13.05
CA THR A 6 20.66 38.69 -13.76
C THR A 6 20.95 37.52 -12.80
N ALA A 7 21.70 37.77 -11.72
CA ALA A 7 22.01 36.74 -10.71
C ALA A 7 20.77 36.35 -9.88
N ALA A 8 19.89 37.32 -9.59
CA ALA A 8 18.63 37.05 -8.88
C ALA A 8 17.65 36.22 -9.73
N THR A 9 17.63 36.39 -11.06
CA THR A 9 16.76 35.60 -11.95
C THR A 9 17.17 34.12 -11.98
N PHE A 10 18.48 33.82 -11.96
CA PHE A 10 18.98 32.44 -11.94
C PHE A 10 18.68 31.71 -10.62
N ALA A 11 18.71 32.41 -9.47
CA ALA A 11 18.40 31.82 -8.17
C ALA A 11 16.91 31.41 -8.04
N VAL A 12 15.99 32.17 -8.64
CA VAL A 12 14.55 31.84 -8.63
C VAL A 12 14.23 30.64 -9.54
N ILE A 13 14.92 30.50 -10.68
CA ILE A 13 14.78 29.33 -11.57
C ILE A 13 15.32 28.06 -10.90
N ALA A 14 16.42 28.15 -10.15
CA ALA A 14 16.96 27.03 -9.38
C ALA A 14 16.03 26.58 -8.22
N ALA A 15 15.30 27.52 -7.60
CA ALA A 15 14.32 27.20 -6.56
C ALA A 15 13.02 26.55 -7.11
N GLY A 16 12.67 26.80 -8.37
CA GLY A 16 11.50 26.18 -9.03
C GLY A 16 11.67 24.69 -9.35
N ALA A 17 12.91 24.21 -9.47
CA ALA A 17 13.23 22.81 -9.73
C ALA A 17 12.97 21.87 -8.54
N ALA A 18 12.64 22.41 -7.35
CA ALA A 18 12.33 21.64 -6.16
C ALA A 18 10.90 21.01 -6.15
N ASN A 19 10.12 21.18 -7.23
CA ASN A 19 8.76 20.63 -7.38
C ASN A 19 8.69 19.36 -8.25
N ALA A 20 9.76 18.58 -8.35
CA ALA A 20 9.81 17.46 -9.30
C ALA A 20 8.89 16.26 -8.99
N TYR A 21 8.18 16.28 -7.86
CA TYR A 21 6.97 15.49 -7.61
C TYR A 21 6.04 16.34 -6.75
N ASP A 22 5.14 17.07 -7.39
CA ASP A 22 4.17 17.98 -6.76
C ASP A 22 2.74 17.40 -6.68
N GLY A 23 2.53 16.22 -7.27
CA GLY A 23 1.26 15.50 -7.26
C GLY A 23 0.24 15.95 -8.31
N THR A 24 0.63 16.81 -9.26
CA THR A 24 -0.28 17.38 -10.27
C THR A 24 -0.16 16.74 -11.66
N ASN A 25 0.94 16.04 -11.94
CA ASN A 25 1.15 15.33 -13.21
C ASN A 25 0.58 13.91 -13.14
N CYS A 26 -0.58 13.69 -13.76
CA CYS A 26 -1.30 12.42 -13.67
C CYS A 26 -1.16 11.58 -14.95
N ARG A 27 -0.49 10.42 -14.86
CA ARG A 27 -0.39 9.44 -15.96
C ARG A 27 -1.73 8.82 -16.35
N ALA A 28 -2.68 8.80 -15.41
CA ALA A 28 -4.08 8.43 -15.61
C ALA A 28 -4.93 9.08 -14.50
N PRO A 29 -6.27 9.19 -14.65
CA PRO A 29 -7.14 9.69 -13.59
C PRO A 29 -6.93 8.91 -12.27
N GLY A 30 -6.62 9.62 -11.19
CA GLY A 30 -6.35 9.03 -9.87
C GLY A 30 -4.94 8.46 -9.67
N ASN A 31 -4.04 8.58 -10.67
CA ASN A 31 -2.68 8.09 -10.58
C ASN A 31 -1.68 9.17 -11.01
N CYS A 32 -1.15 9.90 -10.02
CA CYS A 32 -0.27 11.05 -10.23
C CYS A 32 1.11 10.87 -9.56
N TRP A 33 1.48 9.63 -9.28
CA TRP A 33 2.76 9.31 -8.66
C TRP A 33 3.92 9.47 -9.66
N GLU A 34 5.00 10.09 -9.20
CA GLU A 34 6.27 10.25 -9.92
C GLU A 34 7.45 9.99 -8.96
N PRO A 35 8.59 9.45 -9.43
CA PRO A 35 9.79 9.35 -8.60
C PRO A 35 10.40 10.73 -8.41
N LYS A 36 10.90 11.01 -7.20
CA LYS A 36 11.67 12.23 -6.94
C LYS A 36 12.99 12.21 -7.74
N PRO A 37 13.60 13.37 -8.03
CA PRO A 37 14.90 13.44 -8.68
C PRO A 37 15.94 12.60 -7.92
N GLY A 38 16.64 11.74 -8.65
CA GLY A 38 17.63 10.82 -8.08
C GLY A 38 17.07 9.49 -7.58
N TYR A 39 15.75 9.28 -7.61
CA TYR A 39 15.11 8.00 -7.26
C TYR A 39 14.61 7.28 -8.52
N PRO A 40 14.62 5.93 -8.53
CA PRO A 40 14.20 5.16 -9.68
C PRO A 40 12.66 5.04 -9.78
N GLU A 41 12.14 4.91 -11.00
CA GLU A 41 10.71 4.61 -11.26
C GLU A 41 10.30 3.23 -10.72
N ARG A 42 11.24 2.26 -10.72
CA ARG A 42 11.06 0.91 -10.16
C ARG A 42 12.20 0.61 -9.20
N ILE A 43 11.85 0.12 -8.02
CA ILE A 43 12.82 -0.13 -6.94
C ILE A 43 13.38 -1.57 -6.94
N GLU A 44 12.76 -2.50 -7.67
CA GLU A 44 13.23 -3.89 -7.82
C GLU A 44 14.66 -3.91 -8.39
N GLY A 45 15.58 -4.60 -7.71
CA GLY A 45 16.99 -4.68 -8.07
C GLY A 45 17.84 -3.45 -7.73
N THR A 46 17.28 -2.43 -7.06
CA THR A 46 18.01 -1.23 -6.64
C THR A 46 18.42 -1.29 -5.17
N GLU A 47 19.17 -0.29 -4.68
CA GLU A 47 19.47 -0.17 -3.24
C GLU A 47 18.21 0.04 -2.37
N PHE A 48 17.08 0.39 -2.98
CA PHE A 48 15.79 0.59 -2.33
C PHE A 48 14.85 -0.61 -2.45
N ASP A 49 15.33 -1.75 -2.96
CA ASP A 49 14.52 -2.97 -3.08
C ASP A 49 14.12 -3.50 -1.68
N PRO A 50 12.82 -3.59 -1.35
CA PRO A 50 12.37 -4.03 -0.04
C PRO A 50 12.53 -5.54 0.18
N LEU A 51 12.76 -6.33 -0.88
CA LEU A 51 13.01 -7.78 -0.82
C LEU A 51 11.99 -8.54 0.05
N HIS A 52 10.71 -8.19 -0.08
CA HIS A 52 9.64 -8.84 0.69
C HIS A 52 9.59 -10.35 0.40
N ASP A 53 9.67 -11.18 1.44
CA ASP A 53 9.41 -12.61 1.32
C ASP A 53 7.93 -12.83 0.94
N PRO A 54 7.63 -13.47 -0.21
CA PRO A 54 6.25 -13.76 -0.61
C PRO A 54 5.46 -14.52 0.46
N LYS A 55 6.11 -15.39 1.24
CA LYS A 55 5.46 -16.14 2.31
C LYS A 55 4.98 -15.23 3.44
N GLU A 56 5.71 -14.17 3.76
CA GLU A 56 5.30 -13.21 4.79
C GLU A 56 4.13 -12.35 4.32
N VAL A 57 4.17 -11.88 3.06
CA VAL A 57 3.09 -11.07 2.47
C VAL A 57 1.76 -11.83 2.43
N SER A 58 1.80 -13.15 2.19
CA SER A 58 0.60 -14.00 2.10
C SER A 58 -0.11 -14.25 3.45
N LYS A 59 0.57 -14.13 4.60
CA LYS A 59 0.02 -14.50 5.92
C LYS A 59 -1.30 -13.81 6.28
N GLN A 60 -1.48 -12.55 5.87
CA GLN A 60 -2.72 -11.81 6.15
C GLN A 60 -3.92 -12.45 5.45
N GLY A 61 -3.76 -12.84 4.18
CA GLY A 61 -4.80 -13.52 3.41
C GLY A 61 -5.14 -14.89 3.99
N GLU A 62 -4.12 -15.69 4.35
CA GLU A 62 -4.31 -16.99 4.98
C GLU A 62 -5.04 -16.89 6.33
N SER A 63 -4.69 -15.90 7.14
CA SER A 63 -5.36 -15.64 8.42
C SER A 63 -6.84 -15.30 8.22
N LEU A 64 -7.16 -14.43 7.24
CA LEU A 64 -8.54 -14.06 6.93
C LEU A 64 -9.35 -15.25 6.42
N GLN A 65 -8.78 -16.05 5.52
CA GLN A 65 -9.44 -17.27 5.03
C GLN A 65 -9.76 -18.22 6.19
N ALA A 66 -8.80 -18.48 7.07
CA ALA A 66 -9.02 -19.34 8.23
C ALA A 66 -10.06 -18.74 9.21
N MET A 67 -10.12 -17.41 9.34
CA MET A 67 -11.17 -16.73 10.13
C MET A 67 -12.55 -16.95 9.51
N ASP A 68 -12.68 -16.78 8.20
CA ASP A 68 -13.93 -16.95 7.46
C ASP A 68 -14.44 -18.38 7.51
N GLU A 69 -13.56 -19.37 7.36
CA GLU A 69 -13.90 -20.79 7.52
C GLU A 69 -14.42 -21.10 8.93
N ARG A 70 -13.77 -20.55 9.96
CA ARG A 70 -14.26 -20.71 11.35
C ARG A 70 -15.61 -20.00 11.54
N ASN A 71 -15.81 -18.82 10.97
CA ASN A 71 -17.09 -18.09 11.05
C ASN A 71 -18.22 -18.84 10.34
N ALA A 72 -17.95 -19.40 9.17
CA ALA A 72 -18.92 -20.19 8.42
C ALA A 72 -19.41 -21.40 9.25
N LYS A 73 -18.50 -22.11 9.93
CA LYS A 73 -18.86 -23.20 10.84
C LYS A 73 -19.78 -22.75 11.97
N ARG A 74 -19.46 -21.62 12.62
CA ARG A 74 -20.27 -21.03 13.70
C ARG A 74 -21.68 -20.69 13.23
N VAL A 75 -21.78 -19.98 12.10
CA VAL A 75 -23.07 -19.52 11.56
C VAL A 75 -23.91 -20.69 11.07
N ALA A 76 -23.29 -21.70 10.44
CA ALA A 76 -24.00 -22.90 9.99
C ALA A 76 -24.63 -23.65 11.17
N HIS A 77 -23.87 -23.89 12.25
CA HIS A 77 -24.40 -24.52 13.45
C HIS A 77 -25.53 -23.69 14.07
N PHE A 78 -25.29 -22.38 14.29
CA PHE A 78 -26.29 -21.49 14.89
C PHE A 78 -27.60 -21.46 14.09
N LYS A 79 -27.52 -21.44 12.75
CA LYS A 79 -28.69 -21.48 11.88
C LYS A 79 -29.46 -22.80 11.99
N LYS A 80 -28.75 -23.92 12.20
CA LYS A 80 -29.35 -25.26 12.31
C LYS A 80 -30.01 -25.50 13.67
N THR A 81 -29.37 -25.05 14.76
CA THR A 81 -29.75 -25.43 16.13
C THR A 81 -30.43 -24.30 16.91
N GLY A 82 -30.20 -23.05 16.54
CA GLY A 82 -30.57 -21.88 17.35
C GLY A 82 -29.63 -21.61 18.53
N GLU A 83 -28.58 -22.41 18.73
CA GLU A 83 -27.56 -22.24 19.76
C GLU A 83 -26.25 -21.73 19.14
N PHE A 84 -25.66 -20.67 19.70
CA PHE A 84 -24.39 -20.13 19.21
C PHE A 84 -23.21 -20.68 20.01
N ILE A 85 -22.26 -21.32 19.32
CA ILE A 85 -21.01 -21.82 19.90
C ILE A 85 -19.83 -21.15 19.18
N TYR A 86 -19.02 -20.38 19.91
CA TYR A 86 -17.85 -19.67 19.35
C TYR A 86 -16.65 -20.60 19.11
N ASP A 87 -16.36 -21.48 20.06
CA ASP A 87 -15.25 -22.42 19.99
C ASP A 87 -15.61 -23.54 18.99
N VAL A 88 -14.99 -23.49 17.81
CA VAL A 88 -15.27 -24.42 16.71
C VAL A 88 -14.95 -25.88 17.08
N THR A 89 -14.12 -26.13 18.09
CA THR A 89 -13.80 -27.49 18.57
C THR A 89 -14.91 -28.09 19.43
N LYS A 90 -15.85 -27.25 19.89
CA LYS A 90 -17.02 -27.65 20.69
C LYS A 90 -18.31 -27.73 19.88
N ILE A 91 -18.28 -27.39 18.59
CA ILE A 91 -19.42 -27.60 17.69
C ILE A 91 -19.59 -29.11 17.47
N PRO A 92 -20.76 -29.71 17.78
CA PRO A 92 -20.98 -31.13 17.57
C PRO A 92 -20.75 -31.52 16.11
N ALA A 93 -20.10 -32.67 15.89
CA ALA A 93 -20.05 -33.29 14.57
C ALA A 93 -21.49 -33.65 14.16
N GLU A 94 -21.89 -33.25 12.96
CA GLU A 94 -23.22 -33.55 12.41
C GLU A 94 -23.34 -35.00 11.95
#